data_AF-W1YXM0-F1
#
_entry.id   AF-W1YXM0-F1
#
_cell.length_a   1.000
_cell.length_b   1.000
_cell.length_c   1.000
_cell.angle_alpha   90.00
_cell.angle_beta   90.00
_cell.angle_gamma   90.00
#
_symmetry.space_group_name_H-M   'P 1'
#
loop_
_entity.id
_entity.type
_entity.pdbx_description
1 polymer ?
#
loop_
_entity_poly.entity_id
_entity_poly.type
_entity_poly.pdbx_seq_one_letter_code
_entity_poly.pdbx_strand_id
1 'polypeptide(L)'
;TPELAAKLAAEAIERDPWAAQVSQLSLPKLVEQVALNAWKEESDNAVCLHLRSSQRHLNNRGAQQKLAEALSTLKGSTVELTIVEDDNPAVRTPL
;
A
#
# COMPACT_ATOMS: atom_id res chain seq x y z
N THR A 1 16.28 7.49 -5.80
CA THR A 1 16.84 6.15 -5.55
C THR A 1 15.95 5.40 -4.56
N PRO A 2 15.85 4.07 -4.63
CA PRO A 2 15.02 3.28 -3.71
C PRO A 2 15.42 3.46 -2.24
N GLU A 3 16.66 3.84 -1.97
CA GLU A 3 17.15 4.21 -0.63
C GLU A 3 16.46 5.44 -0.06
N LEU A 4 16.11 6.43 -0.89
CA LEU A 4 15.39 7.62 -0.45
C LEU A 4 13.93 7.27 -0.12
N ALA A 5 13.27 6.47 -0.96
CA ALA A 5 11.91 6.01 -0.72
C ALA A 5 11.78 5.19 0.57
N ALA A 6 12.80 4.39 0.91
CA ALA A 6 12.83 3.65 2.18
C ALA A 6 13.00 4.57 3.41
N LYS A 7 13.69 5.70 3.27
CA LYS A 7 13.81 6.69 4.36
C LYS A 7 12.49 7.43 4.56
N LEU A 8 11.88 7.91 3.48
CA LEU A 8 10.56 8.55 3.56
C LEU A 8 9.51 7.55 4.06
N ALA A 9 9.66 6.26 3.78
CA ALA A 9 8.74 5.23 4.26
C ALA A 9 8.70 5.18 5.79
N ALA A 10 9.87 5.24 6.44
CA ALA A 10 9.96 5.28 7.90
C ALA A 10 9.30 6.54 8.47
N GLU A 11 9.50 7.70 7.85
CA GLU A 11 8.86 8.96 8.27
C GLU A 11 7.34 8.93 8.02
N ALA A 12 6.90 8.29 6.95
CA ALA A 12 5.49 8.12 6.62
C ALA A 12 4.78 7.20 7.63
N ILE A 13 5.44 6.17 8.14
CA ILE A 13 4.89 5.25 9.15
C ILE A 13 4.48 6.00 10.43
N GLU A 14 5.24 7.00 10.86
CA GLU A 14 4.93 7.79 12.06
C GLU A 14 3.79 8.80 11.82
N ARG A 15 3.62 9.24 10.56
CA ARG A 15 2.73 10.33 10.20
C ARG A 15 1.39 9.85 9.64
N ASP A 16 1.36 8.69 9.02
CA ASP A 16 0.22 8.17 8.27
C ASP A 16 -0.24 6.81 8.83
N PRO A 17 -1.52 6.67 9.19
CA PRO A 17 -2.04 5.45 9.79
C PRO A 17 -2.01 4.26 8.81
N TRP A 18 -2.11 4.49 7.50
CA TRP A 18 -2.00 3.42 6.51
C TRP A 18 -0.56 2.89 6.46
N ALA A 19 0.45 3.77 6.45
CA ALA A 19 1.84 3.34 6.53
C ALA A 19 2.13 2.56 7.83
N ALA A 20 1.58 2.99 8.96
CA ALA A 20 1.67 2.25 10.22
C ALA A 20 1.07 0.84 10.11
N GLN A 21 -0.09 0.68 9.47
CA GLN A 21 -0.68 -0.63 9.22
C GLN A 21 0.23 -1.50 8.34
N VAL A 22 0.77 -0.96 7.25
CA VAL A 22 1.68 -1.66 6.34
C VAL A 22 2.92 -2.18 7.09
N SER A 23 3.47 -1.36 7.99
CA SER A 23 4.61 -1.75 8.83
C SER A 23 4.27 -2.89 9.79
N GLN A 24 3.07 -2.88 10.40
CA GLN A 24 2.61 -3.97 11.28
C GLN A 24 2.44 -5.30 10.53
N LEU A 25 2.02 -5.25 9.26
CA LEU A 25 1.83 -6.44 8.43
C LEU A 25 3.14 -7.17 8.09
N SER A 26 4.31 -6.61 8.41
CA SER A 26 5.64 -7.21 8.17
C SER A 26 5.80 -7.72 6.73
N LEU A 27 5.39 -6.89 5.76
CA LEU A 27 5.36 -7.24 4.35
C LEU A 27 6.77 -7.29 3.74
N PRO A 28 7.00 -8.09 2.68
CA PRO A 28 8.24 -8.03 1.93
C PRO A 28 8.48 -6.64 1.35
N LYS A 29 9.74 -6.23 1.26
CA LYS A 29 10.15 -4.87 0.85
C LYS A 29 9.50 -4.36 -0.44
N LEU A 30 9.32 -5.23 -1.44
CA LEU A 30 8.63 -4.86 -2.69
C LEU A 30 7.15 -4.54 -2.47
N VAL A 31 6.47 -5.36 -1.67
CA VAL A 31 5.04 -5.23 -1.37
C VAL A 31 4.77 -4.03 -0.48
N GLU A 32 5.65 -3.81 0.50
CA GLU A 32 5.67 -2.59 1.33
C GLU A 32 5.80 -1.34 0.44
N GLN A 33 6.74 -1.33 -0.50
CA GLN A 33 6.89 -0.20 -1.43
C GLN A 33 5.63 0.03 -2.27
N VAL A 34 4.97 -1.01 -2.78
CA VAL A 34 3.69 -0.86 -3.49
C VAL A 34 2.63 -0.24 -2.58
N ALA A 35 2.51 -0.71 -1.34
CA ALA A 35 1.55 -0.20 -0.39
C ALA A 35 1.80 1.26 0.01
N LEU A 36 3.06 1.67 0.16
CA LEU A 36 3.44 3.02 0.57
C LEU A 36 3.41 4.05 -0.56
N ASN A 37 3.59 3.61 -1.81
CA ASN A 37 3.39 4.45 -2.99
C ASN A 37 1.92 4.45 -3.46
N ALA A 38 1.02 3.81 -2.71
CA ALA A 38 -0.41 3.80 -2.95
C ALA A 38 -1.16 4.34 -1.73
N TRP A 39 -2.29 5.00 -1.95
CA TRP A 39 -3.17 5.38 -0.85
C TRP A 39 -4.27 4.33 -0.71
N LYS A 40 -4.64 4.03 0.53
CA LYS A 40 -5.69 3.05 0.84
C LYS A 40 -7.06 3.71 0.84
N GLU A 41 -7.89 3.28 -0.08
CA GLU A 41 -9.33 3.46 -0.02
C GLU A 41 -9.95 2.21 0.61
N GLU A 42 -10.55 2.35 1.79
CA GLU A 42 -11.27 1.27 2.43
C GLU A 42 -12.78 1.47 2.20
N SER A 43 -13.42 0.46 1.63
CA SER A 43 -14.88 0.32 1.55
C SER A 43 -15.33 -0.83 2.47
N ASP A 44 -16.64 -1.00 2.67
CA ASP A 44 -17.21 -1.98 3.62
C ASP A 44 -16.53 -3.36 3.61
N ASN A 45 -16.34 -3.95 2.41
CA ASN A 45 -15.69 -5.26 2.27
C ASN A 45 -14.60 -5.32 1.19
N ALA A 46 -14.18 -4.17 0.68
CA ALA A 46 -13.18 -4.07 -0.38
C ALA A 46 -12.15 -2.99 -0.04
N VAL A 47 -10.91 -3.20 -0.47
CA VAL A 47 -9.84 -2.22 -0.34
C VAL A 47 -9.32 -1.91 -1.74
N CYS A 48 -9.35 -0.63 -2.11
CA CYS A 48 -8.76 -0.13 -3.34
C CYS A 48 -7.47 0.60 -3.01
N LEU A 49 -6.34 0.07 -3.48
CA LEU A 49 -5.06 0.76 -3.43
C LEU A 49 -4.86 1.53 -4.72
N HIS A 50 -4.78 2.83 -4.56
CA HIS A 50 -4.59 3.77 -5.65
C HIS A 50 -3.11 4.08 -5.77
N LEU A 51 -2.43 3.31 -6.62
CA LEU A 51 -1.00 3.41 -6.86
C LEU A 51 -0.73 4.51 -7.90
N ARG A 52 0.29 5.34 -7.66
CA ARG A 52 0.74 6.29 -8.68
C ARG A 52 1.25 5.57 -9.91
N SER A 53 0.87 6.05 -11.11
CA SER A 53 1.30 5.45 -12.38
C SER A 53 2.83 5.44 -12.51
N SER A 54 3.50 6.42 -11.90
CA SER A 54 4.95 6.49 -11.80
C SER A 54 5.61 5.24 -11.17
N GLN A 55 4.89 4.53 -10.30
CA GLN A 55 5.35 3.30 -9.63
C GLN A 55 4.63 2.03 -10.14
N ARG A 56 3.89 2.10 -11.25
CA ARG A 56 3.21 0.95 -11.88
C ARG A 56 4.11 -0.28 -12.02
N HIS A 57 5.39 -0.09 -12.30
CA HIS A 57 6.36 -1.18 -12.45
C HIS A 57 6.59 -2.00 -11.17
N LEU A 58 6.28 -1.46 -10.00
CA LEU A 58 6.30 -2.17 -8.72
C LEU A 58 5.05 -3.05 -8.55
N ASN A 59 3.94 -2.67 -9.18
CA ASN A 59 2.70 -3.43 -9.13
C ASN A 59 2.85 -4.74 -9.90
N ASN A 60 2.71 -5.84 -9.19
CA ASN A 60 2.63 -7.17 -9.78
C ASN A 60 1.62 -8.00 -9.01
N ARG A 61 1.07 -9.02 -9.68
CA ARG A 61 0.02 -9.87 -9.13
C ARG A 61 0.43 -10.57 -7.83
N GLY A 62 1.71 -10.90 -7.65
CA GLY A 62 2.23 -11.50 -6.42
C GLY A 62 2.25 -10.53 -5.24
N ALA A 63 2.59 -9.26 -5.48
CA ALA A 63 2.53 -8.21 -4.47
C ALA A 63 1.09 -7.91 -4.06
N GLN A 64 0.17 -7.83 -5.03
CA GLN A 64 -1.26 -7.67 -4.77
C GLN A 64 -1.80 -8.82 -3.91
N GLN A 65 -1.51 -10.07 -4.27
CA GLN A 65 -1.97 -11.22 -3.49
C GLN A 65 -1.46 -11.21 -2.05
N LYS A 66 -0.17 -10.91 -1.84
CA LYS A 66 0.40 -10.82 -0.49
C LYS A 66 -0.22 -9.69 0.34
N LEU A 67 -0.46 -8.53 -0.26
CA LEU A 67 -1.15 -7.43 0.42
C LEU A 67 -2.59 -7.83 0.78
N ALA A 68 -3.30 -8.48 -0.14
CA ALA A 68 -4.68 -8.93 0.09
C ALA A 68 -4.76 -9.93 1.24
N GLU A 69 -3.84 -10.89 1.27
CA GLU A 69 -3.74 -11.90 2.34
C GLU A 69 -3.40 -11.26 3.69
N ALA A 70 -2.45 -10.33 3.70
CA ALA A 70 -2.06 -9.60 4.90
C ALA A 70 -3.20 -8.73 5.44
N LEU A 71 -3.89 -7.99 4.56
CA LEU A 71 -5.07 -7.20 4.90
C LEU A 71 -6.23 -8.06 5.39
N SER A 72 -6.47 -9.20 4.74
CA SER A 72 -7.52 -10.14 5.15
C SER A 72 -7.23 -10.73 6.53
N THR A 73 -5.96 -11.03 6.80
CA THR A 73 -5.49 -11.49 8.12
C THR A 73 -5.70 -10.41 9.18
N LEU A 74 -5.39 -9.15 8.85
CA LEU A 74 -5.56 -8.01 9.76
C LEU A 74 -7.04 -7.69 10.05
N LYS A 75 -7.92 -7.72 9.04
CA LYS A 75 -9.37 -7.53 9.23
C LYS A 75 -10.08 -8.76 9.80
N GLY A 76 -9.47 -9.94 9.74
CA GLY A 76 -10.11 -11.20 10.12
C GLY A 76 -11.23 -11.63 9.17
N SER A 77 -11.25 -11.12 7.94
CA SER A 77 -12.27 -11.40 6.91
C SER A 77 -11.65 -11.26 5.52
N THR A 78 -12.22 -11.94 4.52
CA THR A 78 -11.72 -11.85 3.15
C THR A 78 -11.90 -10.43 2.60
N VAL A 79 -10.78 -9.73 2.42
CA VAL A 79 -10.73 -8.39 1.84
C VAL A 79 -10.46 -8.50 0.34
N GLU A 80 -11.34 -7.95 -0.48
CA GLU A 80 -11.10 -7.83 -1.91
C GLU A 80 -10.17 -6.64 -2.18
N LEU A 81 -8.89 -6.94 -2.40
CA LEU A 81 -7.89 -5.93 -2.73
C LEU A 81 -7.80 -5.70 -4.24
N THR A 82 -8.04 -4.47 -4.66
CA THR A 82 -7.80 -4.02 -6.04
C THR A 82 -6.72 -2.96 -6.04
N ILE A 83 -5.76 -3.06 -6.97
CA ILE A 83 -4.77 -2.00 -7.18
C ILE A 83 -5.12 -1.29 -8.49
N VAL A 84 -5.45 -0.02 -8.40
CA VAL A 84 -5.75 0.84 -9.55
C VAL A 84 -4.67 1.90 -9.71
N GLU A 85 -4.44 2.30 -10.96
CA GLU A 85 -3.51 3.39 -11.27
C GLU A 85 -4.25 4.72 -11.11
N ASP A 86 -3.86 5.53 -10.14
CA ASP A 86 -4.50 6.80 -9.84
C ASP A 86 -3.45 7.86 -9.45
N ASP A 87 -3.29 8.83 -10.34
CA ASP A 87 -2.42 10.00 -10.16
C ASP A 87 -3.19 11.21 -9.63
N ASN A 88 -4.38 11.00 -9.04
CA ASN A 88 -5.15 12.09 -8.49
C ASN A 88 -4.39 12.72 -7.31
N PRO A 89 -4.01 14.02 -7.39
CA PRO A 89 -3.27 14.68 -6.32
C PRO A 89 -4.17 15.04 -5.13
N ALA A 90 -5.49 14.86 -5.21
CA ALA A 90 -6.43 15.19 -4.16
C ALA A 90 -6.19 14.36 -2.88
N VAL A 91 -5.74 13.11 -3.03
CA VAL A 91 -5.41 12.23 -1.90
C VAL A 91 -3.92 11.94 -1.93
N ARG A 92 -3.24 12.17 -0.81
CA ARG A 92 -1.80 11.94 -0.69
C ARG A 92 -1.52 10.49 -0.38
N THR A 93 -0.60 9.91 -1.13
CA THR A 93 0.08 8.68 -0.76
C THR A 93 0.92 8.93 0.49
N PRO A 94 1.20 7.88 1.29
CA PRO A 94 2.11 8.02 2.43
C PRO A 94 3.49 8.56 2.04
N LEU A 95 3.96 8.20 0.83
CA LEU A 95 5.18 8.71 0.19
C LEU A 95 4.91 9.84 -0.82
#